data_AF-A0A837DER4-F1
#
_entry.id   AF-A0A837DER4-F1
#
_cell.length_a   1.000
_cell.length_b   1.000
_cell.length_c   1.000
_cell.angle_alpha   90.00
_cell.angle_beta   90.00
_cell.angle_gamma   90.00
#
_symmetry.space_group_name_H-M   'P 1'
#
loop_
_entity.id
_entity.type
_entity.pdbx_description
1 polymer ?
#
loop_
_entity_poly.entity_id
_entity_poly.type
_entity_poly.pdbx_seq_one_letter_code
_entity_poly.pdbx_strand_id
1 'polypeptide(L)'
;MRPRDGDDTGAATVWAAGAIAVLLVIVGVVWTLGAVVVARHRAAGGADLAALGAAGRAIDGEMAACAHAEESARRMRVRVAECRLDGWDVLVTVQSEVRGPAGLGGTVTAKARAGPVIGTPTTDAVVEKEDTAGSIGGRSSVDADPSARAP
;
A
#
# COMPACT_ATOMS: atom_id res chain seq x y z
N MET A 1 4.00 -47.70 -46.57
CA MET A 1 3.44 -46.33 -46.45
C MET A 1 3.59 -45.93 -44.99
N ARG A 2 4.64 -45.19 -44.60
CA ARG A 2 4.77 -44.65 -43.22
C ARG A 2 4.20 -43.23 -43.21
N PRO A 3 3.36 -42.86 -42.23
CA PRO A 3 2.80 -41.51 -42.13
C PRO A 3 3.92 -40.49 -41.89
N ARG A 4 3.66 -39.23 -42.24
CA ARG A 4 4.59 -38.11 -42.16
C ARG A 4 4.54 -37.52 -40.75
N ASP A 5 5.62 -37.61 -39.98
CA ASP A 5 5.79 -36.94 -38.67
C ASP A 5 6.10 -35.43 -38.78
N GLY A 6 6.13 -34.89 -40.01
CA GLY A 6 6.52 -33.51 -40.31
C GLY A 6 5.49 -32.46 -39.94
N ASP A 7 4.19 -32.78 -39.99
CA ASP A 7 3.11 -31.85 -39.63
C ASP A 7 2.86 -31.81 -38.11
N ASP A 8 2.97 -32.96 -37.43
CA ASP A 8 2.77 -33.06 -35.98
C ASP A 8 3.89 -32.40 -35.17
N THR A 9 5.14 -32.46 -35.65
CA THR A 9 6.28 -31.78 -35.00
C THR A 9 6.14 -30.25 -35.08
N GLY A 10 5.64 -29.75 -36.21
CA GLY A 10 5.34 -28.32 -36.40
C GLY A 10 4.16 -27.87 -35.54
N ALA A 11 3.06 -28.62 -35.53
CA ALA A 11 1.90 -28.33 -34.67
C ALA A 11 2.28 -28.39 -33.18
N ALA A 12 3.04 -29.40 -32.75
CA ALA A 12 3.48 -29.55 -31.37
C ALA A 12 4.37 -28.39 -30.90
N THR A 13 5.28 -27.91 -31.76
CA THR A 13 6.12 -26.75 -31.44
C THR A 13 5.33 -25.44 -31.39
N VAL A 14 4.33 -25.24 -32.26
CA VAL A 14 3.44 -24.08 -32.19
C VAL A 14 2.63 -24.08 -30.90
N TRP A 15 2.05 -25.22 -30.51
CA TRP A 15 1.34 -25.36 -29.24
C TRP A 15 2.26 -25.15 -28.04
N ALA A 16 3.47 -25.70 -28.06
CA ALA A 16 4.45 -25.49 -27.01
C ALA A 16 4.85 -24.01 -26.90
N ALA A 17 5.12 -23.34 -28.02
CA ALA A 17 5.43 -21.92 -28.05
C ALA A 17 4.26 -21.06 -27.52
N GLY A 18 3.02 -21.40 -27.91
CA GLY A 18 1.82 -20.75 -27.39
C GLY A 18 1.66 -20.93 -25.88
N ALA A 19 1.84 -22.15 -25.37
CA ALA A 19 1.76 -22.43 -23.93
C ALA A 19 2.85 -21.68 -23.14
N ILE A 20 4.07 -21.62 -23.66
CA ILE A 20 5.17 -20.85 -23.06
C ILE A 20 4.84 -19.36 -23.05
N ALA A 21 4.33 -18.81 -24.16
CA ALA A 21 3.94 -17.41 -24.23
C ALA A 21 2.85 -17.07 -23.20
N VAL A 22 1.83 -17.93 -23.05
CA VAL A 22 0.77 -17.77 -22.04
C VAL A 22 1.34 -17.83 -20.62
N LEU A 23 2.23 -18.80 -20.33
CA LEU A 23 2.89 -18.90 -19.03
C LEU A 23 3.71 -17.65 -18.70
N LEU A 24 4.47 -17.13 -19.66
CA LEU A 24 5.24 -15.89 -19.49
C LEU A 24 4.33 -14.68 -19.21
N VAL A 25 3.18 -14.59 -19.89
CA VAL A 25 2.18 -13.55 -19.60
C VAL A 25 1.65 -13.67 -18.18
N ILE A 26 1.25 -14.87 -17.75
CA ILE A 26 0.75 -15.11 -16.38
C ILE A 26 1.82 -14.74 -15.34
N VAL A 27 3.06 -15.20 -15.53
CA VAL A 27 4.17 -14.86 -14.62
C VAL A 27 4.40 -13.36 -14.59
N GLY A 28 4.37 -12.67 -15.73
CA GLY A 28 4.48 -11.21 -15.79
C GLY A 28 3.37 -10.50 -15.02
N VAL A 29 2.12 -10.94 -15.15
CA VAL A 29 0.98 -10.40 -14.41
C VAL A 29 1.13 -10.64 -12.90
N VAL A 30 1.46 -11.87 -12.48
CA VAL A 30 1.66 -12.19 -11.05
C VAL A 30 2.82 -11.39 -10.46
N TRP A 31 3.92 -11.23 -11.21
CA TRP A 31 5.08 -10.44 -10.78
C TRP A 31 4.71 -8.96 -10.59
N THR A 32 3.98 -8.37 -11.53
CA THR A 32 3.56 -6.96 -11.43
C THR A 32 2.58 -6.74 -10.29
N LEU A 33 1.61 -7.63 -10.09
CA LEU A 33 0.70 -7.58 -8.94
C LEU A 33 1.48 -7.70 -7.62
N GLY A 34 2.44 -8.63 -7.54
CA GLY A 34 3.31 -8.79 -6.38
C GLY A 34 4.09 -7.51 -6.04
N ALA A 35 4.65 -6.84 -7.05
CA ALA A 35 5.35 -5.58 -6.86
C ALA A 35 4.44 -4.47 -6.29
N VAL A 36 3.19 -4.37 -6.79
CA VAL A 36 2.21 -3.39 -6.30
C VAL A 36 1.79 -3.70 -4.86
N VAL A 37 1.52 -4.96 -4.53
CA VAL A 37 1.14 -5.38 -3.17
C VAL A 37 2.26 -5.11 -2.18
N VAL A 38 3.50 -5.46 -2.51
CA VAL A 38 4.66 -5.19 -1.66
C VAL A 38 4.85 -3.69 -1.43
N ALA A 39 4.65 -2.87 -2.46
CA ALA A 39 4.72 -1.41 -2.31
C ALA A 39 3.65 -0.86 -1.36
N ARG A 40 2.41 -1.37 -1.46
CA ARG A 40 1.31 -1.00 -0.56
C ARG A 40 1.59 -1.41 0.88
N HIS A 41 2.05 -2.64 1.12
CA HIS A 41 2.38 -3.11 2.47
C HIS A 41 3.55 -2.34 3.08
N ARG A 42 4.57 -1.98 2.30
CA ARG A 42 5.66 -1.12 2.79
C ARG A 42 5.18 0.28 3.16
N ALA A 43 4.29 0.87 2.37
CA ALA A 43 3.70 2.17 2.68
C ALA A 43 2.86 2.13 3.96
N ALA A 44 1.99 1.12 4.11
CA ALA A 44 1.17 0.94 5.30
C ALA A 44 2.03 0.69 6.56
N GLY A 45 2.92 -0.31 6.52
CA GLY A 45 3.77 -0.62 7.68
C GLY A 45 4.74 0.50 8.03
N GLY A 46 5.21 1.27 7.05
CA GLY A 46 6.00 2.47 7.29
C GLY A 46 5.22 3.57 7.99
N ALA A 47 3.96 3.78 7.63
CA ALA A 47 3.07 4.73 8.29
C ALA A 47 2.82 4.33 9.75
N ASP A 48 2.54 3.04 10.01
CA ASP A 48 2.25 2.53 11.35
C ASP A 48 3.45 2.67 12.30
N LEU A 49 4.65 2.29 11.85
CA LEU A 49 5.88 2.44 12.65
C LEU A 49 6.26 3.90 12.88
N ALA A 50 6.04 4.77 11.88
CA ALA A 50 6.26 6.20 12.03
C ALA A 50 5.28 6.79 13.05
N ALA A 51 3.99 6.45 12.99
CA ALA A 51 2.98 6.92 13.93
C ALA A 51 3.25 6.42 15.36
N LEU A 52 3.57 5.13 15.54
CA LEU A 52 3.88 4.57 16.87
C LEU A 52 5.16 5.16 17.47
N GLY A 53 6.21 5.30 16.66
CA GLY A 53 7.45 5.93 17.13
C GLY A 53 7.24 7.39 17.52
N ALA A 54 6.46 8.14 16.72
CA ALA A 54 6.14 9.52 17.02
C ALA A 54 5.27 9.66 18.27
N ALA A 55 4.27 8.78 18.45
CA ALA A 55 3.46 8.74 19.66
C ALA A 55 4.31 8.49 20.92
N GLY A 56 5.36 7.68 20.82
CA GLY A 56 6.34 7.48 21.90
C GLY A 56 7.12 8.74 22.30
N ARG A 57 7.13 9.77 21.45
CA ARG A 57 7.80 11.06 21.67
C ARG A 57 6.81 12.23 21.76
N ALA A 58 5.50 11.95 21.86
CA ALA A 58 4.47 12.99 21.94
C ALA A 58 4.63 13.89 23.18
N ILE A 59 5.15 13.35 24.28
CA ILE A 59 5.42 14.11 25.52
C ILE A 59 6.49 15.18 25.32
N ASP A 60 7.43 14.96 24.42
CA ASP A 60 8.52 15.90 24.10
C ASP A 60 8.09 17.00 23.11
N GLY A 61 6.83 16.97 22.65
CA GLY A 61 6.25 17.92 21.72
C GLY A 61 6.32 17.49 20.25
N GLU A 62 5.61 18.24 19.41
CA GLU A 62 5.38 17.92 18.00
C GLU A 62 6.68 17.79 17.19
N MET A 63 7.65 18.70 17.38
CA MET A 63 8.91 18.64 16.63
C MET A 63 9.70 17.37 16.92
N ALA A 64 9.74 16.91 18.18
CA ALA A 64 10.44 15.68 18.56
C ALA A 64 9.72 14.44 18.03
N ALA A 65 8.39 14.43 18.08
CA ALA A 65 7.55 13.37 17.52
C ALA A 65 7.73 13.24 16.00
N CYS A 66 7.65 14.35 15.26
CA CYS A 66 7.78 14.34 13.80
C CYS A 66 9.20 14.03 13.33
N ALA A 67 10.24 14.50 14.03
CA ALA A 67 11.62 14.12 13.71
C ALA A 67 11.84 12.60 13.81
N HIS A 68 11.20 11.95 14.79
CA HIS A 68 11.27 10.49 14.94
C HIS A 68 10.43 9.76 13.88
N ALA A 69 9.25 10.28 13.52
CA ALA A 69 8.45 9.77 12.41
C ALA A 69 9.25 9.74 11.10
N GLU A 70 9.99 10.81 10.82
CA GLU A 70 10.86 10.90 9.64
C GLU A 70 11.98 9.87 9.65
N GLU A 71 12.59 9.59 10.81
CA GLU A 71 13.62 8.57 10.91
C GLU A 71 13.07 7.17 10.59
N SER A 72 11.90 6.83 11.13
CA SER A 72 11.20 5.59 10.83
C SER A 72 10.81 5.51 9.35
N ALA A 73 10.31 6.59 8.76
CA ALA A 73 9.96 6.66 7.35
C ALA A 73 11.18 6.44 6.44
N ARG A 74 12.33 7.07 6.75
CA ARG A 74 13.60 6.87 6.02
C ARG A 74 14.05 5.40 6.06
N ARG A 75 13.98 4.75 7.23
CA ARG A 75 14.30 3.31 7.37
C ARG A 75 13.39 2.44 6.52
N MET A 76 12.13 2.83 6.35
CA MET A 76 11.15 2.13 5.53
C MET A 76 11.17 2.50 4.05
N ARG A 77 12.06 3.42 3.63
CA ARG A 77 12.14 3.97 2.27
C ARG A 77 10.82 4.61 1.81
N VAL A 78 10.12 5.24 2.74
CA VAL A 78 8.94 6.07 2.49
C VAL A 78 9.24 7.50 2.91
N ARG A 79 8.54 8.47 2.33
CA ARG A 79 8.68 9.89 2.70
C ARG A 79 7.49 10.31 3.53
N VAL A 80 7.71 11.06 4.61
CA VAL A 80 6.63 11.72 5.33
C VAL A 80 6.15 12.90 4.48
N ALA A 81 4.85 12.92 4.16
CA ALA A 81 4.20 14.02 3.46
C ALA A 81 3.54 15.00 4.44
N GLU A 82 3.01 14.50 5.54
CA GLU A 82 2.40 15.30 6.62
C GLU A 82 2.67 14.59 7.95
N CYS A 83 3.02 15.36 8.97
CA CYS A 83 3.08 14.91 10.36
C CYS A 83 2.50 16.01 11.24
N ARG A 84 1.55 15.64 12.09
CA ARG A 84 0.93 16.56 13.02
C ARG A 84 0.59 15.89 14.34
N LEU A 85 0.69 16.65 15.42
CA LEU A 85 0.26 16.23 16.75
C LEU A 85 -1.08 16.90 17.09
N ASP A 86 -2.13 16.09 17.23
CA ASP A 86 -3.48 16.53 17.56
C ASP A 86 -3.80 16.11 19.00
N GLY A 87 -3.53 17.00 19.95
CA GLY A 87 -3.58 16.69 21.38
C GLY A 87 -2.52 15.66 21.79
N TRP A 88 -2.92 14.38 21.85
CA TRP A 88 -2.04 13.24 22.16
C TRP A 88 -1.97 12.22 21.02
N ASP A 89 -2.66 12.49 19.91
CA ASP A 89 -2.66 11.65 18.73
C ASP A 89 -1.69 12.19 17.69
N VAL A 90 -0.78 11.36 17.22
CA VAL A 90 0.05 11.67 16.06
C VAL A 90 -0.63 11.13 14.82
N LEU A 91 -0.88 12.01 13.85
CA LEU A 91 -1.29 11.64 12.51
C LEU A 91 -0.11 11.78 11.56
N VAL A 92 0.25 10.68 10.91
CA VAL A 92 1.34 10.63 9.94
C VAL A 92 0.80 10.20 8.59
N THR A 93 1.05 11.00 7.57
CA THR A 93 0.81 10.65 6.17
C THR A 93 2.14 10.41 5.50
N VAL A 94 2.34 9.21 4.94
CA VAL A 94 3.54 8.85 4.17
C VAL A 94 3.21 8.63 2.70
N GLN A 95 4.21 8.88 1.86
CA GLN A 95 4.16 8.65 0.43
C GLN A 95 5.33 7.74 0.02
N SER A 96 5.04 6.79 -0.85
CA SER A 96 6.00 5.89 -1.47
C SER A 96 5.91 6.01 -2.99
N GLU A 97 7.04 6.21 -3.65
CA GLU A 97 7.11 6.16 -5.11
C GLU A 97 7.25 4.71 -5.57
N VAL A 98 6.32 4.26 -6.40
CA VAL A 98 6.40 2.94 -7.03
C VAL A 98 6.85 3.14 -8.46
N ARG A 99 8.00 2.57 -8.82
CA ARG A 99 8.45 2.51 -10.22
C ARG A 99 8.04 1.17 -10.80
N GLY A 100 7.01 1.18 -11.64
CA GLY A 100 6.58 0.01 -12.39
C GLY A 100 7.39 -0.20 -13.68
N PRO A 101 7.28 -1.38 -14.31
CA PRO A 101 7.86 -1.63 -15.62
C PRO A 101 7.29 -0.66 -16.67
N ALA A 102 8.10 -0.33 -17.69
CA ALA A 102 7.76 0.59 -18.77
C ALA A 102 7.41 2.04 -18.35
N GLY A 103 7.87 2.49 -17.18
CA GLY A 103 7.64 3.88 -16.73
C GLY A 103 6.24 4.14 -16.19
N LEU A 104 5.41 3.10 -16.07
CA LEU A 104 4.13 3.13 -15.35
C LEU A 104 4.40 3.16 -13.84
N GLY A 105 4.89 4.30 -13.36
CA GLY A 105 5.07 4.58 -11.94
C GLY A 105 3.91 5.36 -11.36
N GLY A 106 3.73 5.28 -10.04
CA GLY A 106 2.72 6.03 -9.32
C GLY A 106 3.12 6.29 -7.88
N THR A 107 2.44 7.25 -7.25
CA THR A 107 2.61 7.55 -5.84
C THR A 107 1.58 6.79 -5.01
N VAL A 108 2.05 6.06 -4.00
CA VAL A 108 1.21 5.38 -3.02
C VAL A 108 1.23 6.19 -1.74
N THR A 109 0.07 6.71 -1.35
CA THR A 109 -0.12 7.41 -0.07
C THR A 109 -0.73 6.44 0.95
N ALA A 110 -0.22 6.49 2.18
CA ALA A 110 -0.77 5.79 3.34
C ALA A 110 -0.82 6.73 4.54
N LYS A 111 -1.84 6.59 5.39
CA LYS A 111 -2.05 7.43 6.57
C LYS A 111 -2.24 6.53 7.78
N ALA A 112 -1.60 6.89 8.89
CA ALA A 112 -1.71 6.20 10.16
C ALA A 112 -1.92 7.23 11.28
N ARG A 113 -2.66 6.82 12.32
CA ARG A 113 -2.87 7.59 13.55
C ARG A 113 -2.49 6.72 14.74
N ALA A 114 -1.76 7.28 15.68
CA ALA A 114 -1.43 6.62 16.94
C ALA A 114 -1.55 7.60 18.12
N GLY A 115 -2.20 7.17 19.20
CA GLY A 115 -2.37 7.95 20.42
C GLY A 115 -2.67 7.03 21.61
N PRO A 116 -2.63 7.56 22.84
CA PRO A 116 -2.87 6.77 24.05
C PRO A 116 -4.30 6.22 24.08
N VAL A 117 -4.46 4.96 24.49
CA VAL A 117 -5.77 4.38 24.75
C VAL A 117 -6.28 4.99 26.05
N ILE A 118 -7.14 6.00 25.95
CA ILE A 118 -7.89 6.54 27.09
C ILE A 118 -8.99 5.52 27.40
N GLY A 119 -8.66 4.54 28.23
CA GLY A 119 -9.64 3.56 28.69
C GLY A 119 -10.65 4.21 29.62
N THR A 120 -11.83 4.55 29.13
CA THR A 120 -13.04 4.39 29.94
C THR A 120 -13.47 2.93 29.81
N PRO A 121 -13.53 2.14 30.89
CA PRO A 121 -14.14 0.82 30.84
C PRO A 121 -15.63 1.01 30.59
N THR A 122 -16.05 1.03 29.33
CA THR A 122 -17.45 1.17 28.94
C THR A 122 -17.67 0.28 27.75
N THR A 123 -18.29 -0.86 28.02
CA THR A 123 -19.48 -1.47 27.37
C THR A 123 -19.99 -0.93 26.03
N ASP A 124 -19.16 -0.37 25.15
CA ASP A 124 -19.54 0.21 23.85
C ASP A 124 -18.88 -0.53 22.67
N ALA A 125 -18.31 -1.71 22.91
CA ALA A 125 -17.93 -2.66 21.85
C ALA A 125 -19.16 -3.23 21.09
N VAL A 126 -20.38 -2.80 21.44
CA VAL A 126 -21.61 -2.99 20.67
C VAL A 126 -21.92 -1.69 19.90
N VAL A 127 -20.98 -1.22 19.09
CA VAL A 127 -21.31 -0.41 17.91
C VAL A 127 -21.12 -1.33 16.71
N GLU A 128 -22.15 -2.12 16.48
CA GLU A 128 -22.69 -2.53 15.18
C GLU A 128 -21.72 -2.38 13.99
N LYS A 129 -20.93 -3.42 13.73
CA LYS A 129 -20.57 -3.74 12.34
C LYS A 129 -21.84 -4.28 11.69
N GLU A 130 -22.67 -3.39 11.16
CA GLU A 130 -23.64 -3.80 10.15
C GLU A 130 -22.88 -4.49 9.03
N ASP A 131 -23.29 -5.73 8.79
CA ASP A 131 -22.87 -6.58 7.71
C ASP A 131 -22.93 -5.82 6.38
N THR A 132 -21.81 -5.69 5.69
CA THR A 132 -21.81 -5.58 4.23
C THR A 132 -20.84 -6.59 3.67
N ALA A 133 -21.30 -7.84 3.68
CA ALA A 133 -20.90 -8.81 2.69
C ALA A 133 -21.20 -8.26 1.28
N GLY A 134 -20.20 -8.25 0.40
CA GLY A 134 -20.39 -8.12 -1.04
C GLY A 134 -20.42 -6.70 -1.61
N SER A 135 -19.24 -6.14 -1.89
CA SER A 135 -19.12 -5.16 -2.99
C SER A 135 -17.73 -5.22 -3.59
N ILE A 136 -17.63 -5.96 -4.70
CA ILE A 136 -16.53 -5.89 -5.66
C ILE A 136 -16.66 -4.53 -6.35
N GLY A 137 -16.17 -3.48 -5.71
CA GLY A 137 -16.38 -2.11 -6.14
C GLY A 137 -15.49 -1.18 -5.35
N GLY A 138 -14.18 -1.25 -5.62
CA GLY A 138 -13.17 -0.40 -5.02
C GLY A 138 -13.39 1.05 -5.43
N ARG A 139 -14.21 1.77 -4.67
CA ARG A 139 -14.21 3.22 -4.66
C ARG A 139 -12.87 3.67 -4.08
N SER A 140 -12.00 4.11 -4.98
CA SER A 140 -10.96 5.08 -4.66
C SER A 140 -11.65 6.29 -4.01
N SER A 141 -11.66 6.34 -2.68
CA SER A 141 -11.86 7.60 -1.97
C SER A 141 -10.64 8.46 -2.27
N VAL A 142 -10.74 9.20 -3.36
CA VAL A 142 -9.98 10.43 -3.55
C VAL A 142 -10.49 11.36 -2.45
N ASP A 143 -9.90 11.26 -1.27
CA ASP A 143 -10.08 12.29 -0.24
C ASP A 143 -9.49 13.57 -0.81
N ALA A 144 -10.39 14.50 -1.09
CA ALA A 144 -10.09 15.81 -1.62
C ALA A 144 -9.10 16.52 -0.69
N ASP A 145 -7.97 16.94 -1.26
CA ASP A 145 -7.06 17.92 -0.68
C ASP A 145 -7.82 19.25 -0.46
N PRO A 146 -8.08 19.68 0.79
CA PRO A 146 -8.75 20.95 1.07
C PRO A 146 -7.78 22.15 1.00
N SER A 147 -6.48 21.95 0.75
CA SER A 147 -5.48 23.02 0.82
C SER A 147 -5.40 23.90 -0.45
N ALA A 148 -6.16 23.60 -1.49
CA ALA A 148 -6.27 24.42 -2.71
C ALA A 148 -7.21 25.65 -2.57
N ARG A 149 -7.37 26.20 -1.37
CA ARG A 149 -8.14 27.43 -1.11
C ARG A 149 -7.43 28.14 0.05
N ALA A 150 -6.52 29.09 -0.17
CA ALA A 150 -6.76 30.47 -0.62
C ALA A 150 -5.44 31.28 -0.48
N PRO A 151 -5.41 32.60 -0.75
CA PRO A 151 -6.26 33.40 -1.63
C PRO A 151 -5.62 33.70 -3.00
#